data_AF-A0A2U9IVI9-F1
#
_entry.id   AF-A0A2U9IVI9-F1
#
_cell.length_a   1.000
_cell.length_b   1.000
_cell.length_c   1.000
_cell.angle_alpha   90.00
_cell.angle_beta   90.00
_cell.angle_gamma   90.00
#
_symmetry.space_group_name_H-M   'P 1'
#
loop_
_entity.id
_entity.type
_entity.pdbx_description
1 polymer ?
#
loop_
_entity_poly.entity_id
_entity_poly.type
_entity_poly.pdbx_seq_one_letter_code
_entity_poly.pdbx_strand_id
1 'polypeptide(L)'
;MATEYVIENVAKRIAGDIVWSENPGLAMRKWRETFGVSQSELARILGVSQSVVADYERNRRQPGSYVVKKFVEGLIESDSKRGYKITNELGRLFALNFPFIMDMSDFVSPVTFQDIVVAVDGIPILAELSNIQVYGYVITDSIKAITALTGMEFYQFLSVTFNKVLVFTKVSSGRSPMIALKIAPIRPKLIVLHRPAKMDPLSIYIANKENINVVVSTKRTEDELLSGLRGLALRSNSE
;
A
#
# COMPACT_ATOMS: atom_id res chain seq x y z
N MET A 1 -2.79 -14.48 -0.85
CA MET A 1 -1.56 -14.24 -0.06
C MET A 1 -1.55 -12.77 0.30
N ALA A 2 -1.21 -12.39 1.54
CA ALA A 2 -1.16 -10.97 1.90
C ALA A 2 0.01 -10.32 1.14
N THR A 3 -0.20 -9.16 0.52
CA THR A 3 0.90 -8.40 -0.08
C THR A 3 1.75 -7.79 1.03
N GLU A 4 3.02 -7.48 0.74
CA GLU A 4 3.95 -6.86 1.68
C GLU A 4 3.36 -5.57 2.30
N TYR A 5 2.70 -4.75 1.48
CA TYR A 5 2.00 -3.56 1.96
C TYR A 5 0.87 -3.86 2.96
N VAL A 6 0.06 -4.90 2.70
CA VAL A 6 -1.03 -5.27 3.62
C VAL A 6 -0.43 -5.70 4.96
N ILE A 7 0.63 -6.52 4.92
CA ILE A 7 1.35 -6.95 6.12
C ILE A 7 1.89 -5.73 6.88
N GLU A 8 2.58 -4.83 6.19
CA GLU A 8 3.19 -3.65 6.81
C GLU A 8 2.13 -2.71 7.41
N ASN A 9 1.03 -2.44 6.71
CA ASN A 9 -0.02 -1.54 7.20
C ASN A 9 -0.84 -2.15 8.34
N VAL A 10 -1.08 -3.47 8.31
CA VAL A 10 -1.66 -4.18 9.45
C VAL A 10 -0.71 -4.07 10.65
N ALA A 11 0.59 -4.31 10.45
CA ALA A 11 1.59 -4.19 11.51
C ALA A 11 1.65 -2.76 12.10
N LYS A 12 1.68 -1.72 11.26
CA LYS A 12 1.65 -0.31 11.68
C LYS A 12 0.39 0.02 12.50
N ARG A 13 -0.78 -0.50 12.10
CA ARG A 13 -2.04 -0.30 12.85
C ARG A 13 -2.03 -1.00 14.21
N ILE A 14 -1.53 -2.24 14.26
CA ILE A 14 -1.38 -2.98 15.52
C ILE A 14 -0.41 -2.24 16.46
N ALA A 15 0.76 -1.83 15.94
CA ALA A 15 1.75 -1.08 16.71
C ALA A 15 1.18 0.26 17.21
N GLY A 16 0.43 0.97 16.37
CA GLY A 16 -0.26 2.20 16.73
C GLY A 16 -1.29 1.99 17.84
N ASP A 17 -2.11 0.94 17.75
CA ASP A 17 -3.09 0.58 18.80
C ASP A 17 -2.42 0.26 20.14
N ILE A 18 -1.26 -0.43 20.12
CA ILE A 18 -0.49 -0.71 21.34
C ILE A 18 0.05 0.58 21.96
N VAL A 19 0.67 1.45 21.16
CA VAL A 19 1.31 2.69 21.63
C VAL A 19 0.27 3.72 22.08
N TRP A 20 -0.89 3.77 21.43
CA TRP A 20 -1.98 4.69 21.77
C TRP A 20 -2.80 4.23 22.98
N SER A 21 -2.64 2.98 23.43
CA SER A 21 -3.36 2.45 24.58
C SER A 21 -2.85 3.05 25.89
N GLU A 22 -3.76 3.40 26.80
CA GLU A 22 -3.42 3.73 28.20
C GLU A 22 -2.70 2.57 28.91
N ASN A 23 -2.93 1.34 28.45
CA ASN A 23 -2.32 0.14 28.99
C ASN A 23 -1.69 -0.70 27.86
N PRO A 24 -0.44 -0.36 27.44
CA PRO A 24 0.24 -1.04 26.35
C PRO A 24 0.41 -2.54 26.58
N GLY A 25 0.63 -2.98 27.83
CA GLY A 25 0.76 -4.40 28.17
C GLY A 25 -0.52 -5.21 27.90
N LEU A 26 -1.68 -4.66 28.27
CA LEU A 26 -2.97 -5.30 27.97
C LEU A 26 -3.26 -5.28 26.46
N ALA A 27 -2.90 -4.21 25.75
CA ALA A 27 -3.03 -4.14 24.30
C ALA A 27 -2.14 -5.18 23.59
N MET A 28 -0.88 -5.35 24.03
CA MET A 28 -0.01 -6.42 23.55
C MET A 28 -0.65 -7.80 23.79
N ARG A 29 -1.14 -8.05 25.00
CA ARG A 29 -1.83 -9.32 25.33
C ARG A 29 -3.03 -9.57 24.41
N LYS A 30 -3.89 -8.57 24.21
CA LYS A 30 -5.04 -8.62 23.30
C LYS A 30 -4.60 -9.09 21.91
N TRP A 31 -3.62 -8.42 21.31
CA TRP A 31 -3.14 -8.78 19.97
C TRP A 31 -2.49 -10.16 19.91
N ARG A 32 -1.70 -10.55 20.92
CA ARG A 32 -1.14 -11.90 20.98
C ARG A 32 -2.26 -12.96 20.97
N GLU A 33 -3.30 -12.76 21.77
CA GLU A 33 -4.45 -13.66 21.87
C GLU A 33 -5.30 -13.65 20.58
N THR A 34 -5.50 -12.50 19.94
CA THR A 34 -6.16 -12.40 18.61
C THR A 34 -5.43 -13.21 17.55
N PHE A 35 -4.09 -13.19 17.57
CA PHE A 35 -3.27 -14.00 16.67
C PHE A 35 -3.20 -15.49 17.09
N GLY A 36 -3.79 -15.86 18.23
CA GLY A 36 -3.77 -17.22 18.76
C GLY A 36 -2.36 -17.70 19.12
N VAL A 37 -1.46 -16.79 19.50
CA VAL A 37 -0.06 -17.10 19.80
C VAL A 37 0.09 -17.27 21.32
N SER A 38 0.78 -18.32 21.76
CA SER A 38 1.07 -18.49 23.19
C SER A 38 2.26 -17.62 23.63
N GLN A 39 2.39 -17.30 24.92
CA GLN A 39 3.55 -16.54 25.42
C GLN A 39 4.87 -17.27 25.16
N SER A 40 4.87 -18.60 25.25
CA SER A 40 6.07 -19.43 25.02
C SER A 40 6.45 -19.48 23.54
N GLU A 41 5.48 -19.56 22.64
CA GLU A 41 5.71 -19.48 21.20
C GLU A 41 6.30 -18.12 20.80
N LEU A 42 5.68 -17.02 21.26
CA LEU A 42 6.16 -15.69 20.95
C LEU A 42 7.56 -15.45 21.52
N ALA A 43 7.81 -15.88 22.75
CA ALA A 43 9.14 -15.78 23.37
C ALA A 43 10.22 -16.51 22.55
N ARG A 44 9.90 -17.69 22.01
CA ARG A 44 10.80 -18.45 21.13
C ARG A 44 11.10 -17.67 19.84
N ILE A 45 10.08 -17.09 19.20
CA ILE A 45 10.25 -16.28 17.98
C ILE A 45 11.13 -15.07 18.25
N LEU A 46 10.90 -14.39 19.38
CA LEU A 46 11.63 -13.18 19.76
C LEU A 46 13.02 -13.46 20.35
N GLY A 47 13.38 -14.72 20.62
CA GLY A 47 14.66 -15.08 21.24
C GLY A 47 14.79 -14.62 22.71
N VAL A 48 13.67 -14.54 23.44
CA VAL A 48 13.63 -14.11 24.85
C VAL A 48 12.98 -15.20 25.73
N SER A 49 13.02 -15.04 27.06
CA SER A 49 12.30 -15.95 27.95
C SER A 49 10.80 -15.64 27.98
N GLN A 50 9.97 -16.66 28.25
CA GLN A 50 8.52 -16.49 28.42
C GLN A 50 8.17 -15.45 29.50
N SER A 51 8.98 -15.36 30.57
CA SER A 51 8.80 -14.37 31.63
C SER A 51 8.90 -12.93 31.12
N VAL A 52 9.73 -12.64 30.12
CA VAL A 52 9.88 -11.30 29.55
C VAL A 52 8.60 -10.87 28.82
N VAL A 53 8.01 -11.75 28.01
CA VAL A 53 6.70 -11.48 27.37
C VAL A 53 5.63 -11.23 28.43
N ALA A 54 5.60 -12.06 29.47
CA ALA A 54 4.61 -11.98 30.54
C ALA A 54 4.80 -10.75 31.46
N ASP A 55 6.02 -10.21 31.57
CA ASP A 55 6.31 -8.97 32.29
C ASP A 55 5.74 -7.75 31.54
N TYR A 56 5.92 -7.69 30.21
CA TYR A 56 5.32 -6.63 29.39
C TYR A 56 3.79 -6.68 29.43
N GLU A 57 3.18 -7.87 29.28
CA GLU A 57 1.72 -8.01 29.30
C GLU A 57 1.07 -7.64 30.65
N ARG A 58 1.84 -7.70 31.74
CA ARG A 58 1.41 -7.28 33.09
C ARG A 58 1.78 -5.83 33.42
N ASN A 59 2.30 -5.07 32.47
CA ASN A 59 2.81 -3.70 32.64
C ASN A 59 3.89 -3.56 33.73
N ARG A 60 4.62 -4.64 34.03
CA ARG A 60 5.82 -4.56 34.88
C ARG A 60 6.97 -3.85 34.17
N ARG A 61 6.89 -3.78 32.84
CA ARG A 61 7.82 -3.08 31.95
C ARG A 61 7.01 -2.31 30.92
N GLN A 62 7.39 -1.06 30.66
CA GLN A 62 6.83 -0.27 29.57
C GLN A 62 7.56 -0.63 28.27
N PRO A 63 6.85 -1.02 27.19
CA PRO A 63 7.49 -1.37 25.94
C PRO A 63 7.95 -0.11 25.20
N GLY A 64 9.24 -0.04 24.86
CA GLY A 64 9.74 0.96 23.92
C GLY A 64 9.32 0.66 22.47
N SER A 65 9.46 1.63 21.57
CA SER A 65 9.07 1.50 20.14
C SER A 65 9.71 0.29 19.44
N TYR A 66 10.98 0.00 19.72
CA TYR A 66 11.67 -1.17 19.18
C TYR A 66 11.07 -2.51 19.66
N VAL A 67 10.68 -2.57 20.95
CA VAL A 67 10.06 -3.76 21.54
C VAL A 67 8.69 -3.99 20.92
N VAL A 68 7.88 -2.94 20.75
CA VAL A 68 6.58 -3.02 20.08
C VAL A 68 6.75 -3.50 18.64
N LYS A 69 7.70 -2.93 17.89
CA LYS A 69 8.00 -3.35 16.52
C LYS A 69 8.33 -4.85 16.45
N LYS A 70 9.27 -5.31 17.28
CA LYS A 70 9.67 -6.73 17.33
C LYS A 70 8.53 -7.65 17.73
N PHE A 71 7.73 -7.23 18.70
CA PHE A 71 6.54 -7.96 19.13
C PHE A 71 5.55 -8.16 17.97
N VAL A 72 5.21 -7.10 17.24
CA VAL A 72 4.28 -7.17 16.10
C VAL A 72 4.88 -7.99 14.95
N GLU A 73 6.17 -7.80 14.63
CA GLU A 73 6.89 -8.65 13.66
C GLU A 73 6.78 -10.13 14.02
N GLY A 74 6.95 -10.48 15.30
CA GLY A 74 6.82 -11.85 15.79
C GLY A 74 5.40 -12.43 15.66
N LEU A 75 4.36 -11.62 15.87
CA LEU A 75 2.98 -12.05 15.64
C LEU A 75 2.71 -12.35 14.16
N ILE A 76 3.17 -11.47 13.27
CA ILE A 76 3.06 -11.65 11.82
C ILE A 76 3.86 -12.87 11.37
N GLU A 77 5.05 -13.12 11.93
CA GLU A 77 5.86 -14.31 11.63
C GLU A 77 5.17 -15.61 12.08
N SER A 78 4.47 -15.61 13.22
CA SER A 78 3.66 -16.77 13.63
C SER A 78 2.46 -17.00 12.69
N ASP A 79 1.79 -15.92 12.25
CA ASP A 79 0.66 -16.03 11.31
C ASP A 79 1.11 -16.43 9.89
N SER A 80 2.33 -16.06 9.46
CA SER A 80 2.88 -16.44 8.16
C SER A 80 3.01 -17.96 8.02
N LYS A 81 3.43 -18.65 9.09
CA LYS A 81 3.51 -20.12 9.17
C LYS A 81 2.13 -20.79 9.04
N ARG A 82 1.05 -20.03 9.23
CA ARG A 82 -0.36 -20.45 9.10
C ARG A 82 -1.04 -19.85 7.86
N GLY A 83 -0.28 -19.29 6.92
CA GLY A 83 -0.80 -18.75 5.66
C GLY A 83 -1.37 -17.33 5.74
N TYR A 84 -0.99 -16.54 6.74
CA TYR A 84 -1.44 -15.16 6.97
C TYR A 84 -2.95 -15.02 7.20
N LYS A 85 -3.58 -15.95 7.92
CA LYS A 85 -5.05 -15.97 8.07
C LYS A 85 -5.55 -14.70 8.77
N ILE A 86 -4.97 -14.37 9.92
CA ILE A 86 -5.39 -13.22 10.73
C ILE A 86 -4.99 -11.91 10.05
N THR A 87 -3.79 -11.85 9.49
CA THR A 87 -3.28 -10.66 8.78
C THR A 87 -4.18 -10.32 7.58
N ASN A 88 -4.64 -11.31 6.81
CA ASN A 88 -5.56 -11.10 5.69
C ASN A 88 -6.94 -10.62 6.15
N GLU A 89 -7.46 -11.15 7.26
CA GLU A 89 -8.75 -10.74 7.83
C GLU A 89 -8.70 -9.28 8.31
N LEU A 90 -7.66 -8.93 9.08
CA LEU A 90 -7.41 -7.54 9.49
C LEU A 90 -7.21 -6.62 8.28
N GLY A 91 -6.46 -7.07 7.27
CA GLY A 91 -6.27 -6.32 6.03
C GLY A 91 -7.60 -6.01 5.31
N ARG A 92 -8.57 -6.94 5.34
CA ARG A 92 -9.93 -6.68 4.80
C ARG A 92 -10.70 -5.70 5.66
N LEU A 93 -10.72 -5.89 6.99
CA LEU A 93 -11.39 -5.00 7.93
C LEU A 93 -10.87 -3.56 7.87
N PHE A 94 -9.58 -3.41 7.58
CA PHE A 94 -8.93 -2.11 7.41
C PHE A 94 -9.03 -1.51 6.01
N ALA A 95 -9.76 -2.17 5.09
CA ALA A 95 -9.88 -1.80 3.68
C ALA A 95 -8.51 -1.64 2.99
N LEU A 96 -7.59 -2.56 3.26
CA LEU A 96 -6.23 -2.59 2.68
C LEU A 96 -6.07 -3.70 1.63
N ASN A 97 -6.98 -4.67 1.57
CA ASN A 97 -6.84 -5.86 0.74
C ASN A 97 -7.77 -5.83 -0.48
N PHE A 98 -7.32 -5.15 -1.54
CA PHE A 98 -8.05 -5.06 -2.81
C PHE A 98 -7.50 -6.08 -3.82
N PRO A 99 -8.36 -6.93 -4.43
CA PRO A 99 -7.92 -8.03 -5.30
C PRO A 99 -7.33 -7.59 -6.65
N PHE A 100 -7.53 -6.32 -7.02
CA PHE A 100 -7.04 -5.73 -8.27
C PHE A 100 -5.77 -4.89 -8.08
N ILE A 101 -5.32 -4.66 -6.84
CA ILE A 101 -4.03 -4.03 -6.58
C ILE A 101 -2.96 -5.12 -6.71
N MET A 102 -2.02 -4.90 -7.63
CA MET A 102 -0.88 -5.79 -7.84
C MET A 102 0.26 -5.47 -6.88
N ASP A 103 0.53 -4.18 -6.66
CA ASP A 103 1.57 -3.72 -5.75
C ASP A 103 1.28 -2.28 -5.32
N MET A 104 1.75 -1.88 -4.14
CA MET A 104 1.64 -0.51 -3.66
C MET A 104 2.68 -0.25 -2.57
N SER A 105 3.15 0.99 -2.49
CA SER A 105 4.11 1.40 -1.47
C SER A 105 3.99 2.90 -1.21
N ASP A 106 4.38 3.30 0.00
CA ASP A 106 4.54 4.70 0.40
C ASP A 106 6.02 5.09 0.27
N PHE A 107 6.28 6.34 -0.07
CA PHE A 107 7.62 6.91 -0.08
C PHE A 107 7.86 7.72 1.21
N VAL A 108 9.05 7.61 1.79
CA VAL A 108 9.43 8.37 2.99
C VAL A 108 9.66 9.83 2.65
N SER A 109 10.38 10.10 1.55
CA SER A 109 10.52 11.42 0.94
C SER A 109 9.67 11.54 -0.33
N PRO A 110 9.19 12.75 -0.68
CA PRO A 110 8.42 12.94 -1.90
C PRO A 110 9.29 12.68 -3.13
N VAL A 111 8.75 11.91 -4.08
CA VAL A 111 9.39 11.64 -5.37
C VAL A 111 8.83 12.60 -6.43
N THR A 112 9.68 13.08 -7.33
CA THR A 112 9.27 14.05 -8.35
C THR A 112 8.59 13.39 -9.55
N PHE A 113 7.85 14.17 -10.33
CA PHE A 113 7.31 13.74 -11.62
C PHE A 113 8.39 13.14 -12.53
N GLN A 114 9.56 13.77 -12.59
CA GLN A 114 10.65 13.35 -13.46
C GLN A 114 11.19 11.97 -13.05
N ASP A 115 11.35 11.72 -11.75
CA ASP A 115 11.79 10.43 -11.24
C ASP A 115 10.80 9.32 -11.60
N ILE A 116 9.49 9.61 -11.50
CA ILE A 116 8.43 8.67 -11.93
C ILE A 116 8.55 8.38 -13.43
N VAL A 117 8.67 9.41 -14.26
CA VAL A 117 8.80 9.25 -15.72
C VAL A 117 10.01 8.39 -16.06
N VAL A 118 11.16 8.63 -15.42
CA VAL A 118 12.37 7.83 -15.64
C VAL A 118 12.17 6.39 -15.16
N ALA A 119 11.59 6.18 -13.98
CA ALA A 119 11.40 4.84 -13.42
C ALA A 119 10.48 3.94 -14.27
N VAL A 120 9.51 4.54 -14.97
CA VAL A 120 8.53 3.80 -15.78
C VAL A 120 8.82 3.82 -17.29
N ASP A 121 10.00 4.29 -17.72
CA ASP A 121 10.31 4.59 -19.14
C ASP A 121 9.13 5.32 -19.82
N GLY A 122 8.70 6.39 -19.16
CA GLY A 122 7.46 7.09 -19.42
C GLY A 122 7.55 8.12 -20.53
N ILE A 123 6.46 8.26 -21.28
CA ILE A 123 6.22 9.35 -22.21
C ILE A 123 5.05 10.18 -21.65
N PRO A 124 5.29 11.40 -21.18
CA PRO A 124 4.22 12.31 -20.78
C PRO A 124 3.31 12.63 -21.97
N ILE A 125 2.01 12.38 -21.82
CA ILE A 125 0.98 12.75 -22.82
C ILE A 125 0.37 14.10 -22.46
N LEU A 126 0.15 14.32 -21.17
CA LEU A 126 -0.31 15.57 -20.59
C LEU A 126 0.53 15.80 -19.33
N ALA A 127 1.28 16.90 -19.33
CA ALA A 127 2.02 17.33 -18.17
C ALA A 127 1.89 18.85 -18.06
N GLU A 128 1.30 19.32 -16.97
CA GLU A 128 1.68 20.63 -16.48
C GLU A 128 3.13 20.51 -15.99
N LEU A 129 4.02 21.39 -16.43
CA LEU A 129 5.43 21.43 -16.02
C LEU A 129 5.61 21.87 -14.54
N SER A 130 4.60 21.69 -13.71
CA SER A 130 4.62 22.03 -12.30
C SER A 130 5.42 21.00 -11.51
N ASN A 131 5.99 21.41 -10.37
CA ASN A 131 6.76 20.56 -9.43
C ASN A 131 5.83 19.54 -8.73
N ILE A 132 5.26 18.61 -9.48
CA ILE A 132 4.42 17.54 -8.94
C ILE A 132 5.31 16.63 -8.11
N GLN A 133 4.89 16.44 -6.87
CA GLN A 133 5.49 15.53 -5.91
C GLN A 133 4.44 14.49 -5.50
N VAL A 134 4.88 13.25 -5.37
CA VAL A 134 4.07 12.10 -4.99
C VAL A 134 4.73 11.35 -3.83
N TYR A 135 3.92 10.71 -3.00
CA TYR A 135 4.34 10.05 -1.76
C TYR A 135 4.16 8.54 -1.81
N GLY A 136 4.10 7.98 -3.01
CA GLY A 136 3.99 6.55 -3.22
C GLY A 136 3.40 6.19 -4.56
N TYR A 137 3.11 4.91 -4.74
CA TYR A 137 2.47 4.38 -5.93
C TYR A 137 1.44 3.30 -5.59
N VAL A 138 0.47 3.12 -6.48
CA VAL A 138 -0.48 2.00 -6.47
C VAL A 138 -0.58 1.45 -7.88
N ILE A 139 -0.23 0.18 -8.08
CA ILE A 139 -0.31 -0.51 -9.36
C ILE A 139 -1.55 -1.40 -9.39
N THR A 140 -2.40 -1.18 -10.39
CA THR A 140 -3.72 -1.81 -10.49
C THR A 140 -3.93 -2.49 -11.83
N ASP A 141 -4.56 -3.66 -11.80
CA ASP A 141 -5.09 -4.33 -12.99
C ASP A 141 -6.40 -3.64 -13.36
N SER A 142 -6.39 -2.86 -14.44
CA SER A 142 -7.55 -2.03 -14.80
C SER A 142 -8.80 -2.86 -15.05
N ILE A 143 -8.67 -4.03 -15.70
CA ILE A 143 -9.81 -4.89 -16.03
C ILE A 143 -10.44 -5.39 -14.73
N LYS A 144 -9.61 -5.93 -13.83
CA LYS A 144 -10.08 -6.42 -12.54
C LYS A 144 -10.67 -5.30 -11.69
N ALA A 145 -10.06 -4.12 -11.68
CA ALA A 145 -10.54 -2.98 -10.90
C ALA A 145 -11.97 -2.59 -11.31
N ILE A 146 -12.24 -2.49 -12.61
CA ILE A 146 -13.58 -2.12 -13.11
C ILE A 146 -14.62 -3.22 -12.85
N THR A 147 -14.22 -4.49 -12.93
CA THR A 147 -15.16 -5.62 -12.74
C THR A 147 -15.40 -6.00 -11.27
N ALA A 148 -14.42 -5.75 -10.39
CA ALA A 148 -14.47 -6.20 -9.01
C ALA A 148 -15.04 -5.15 -8.06
N LEU A 149 -14.95 -3.87 -8.41
CA LEU A 149 -15.33 -2.78 -7.51
C LEU A 149 -16.84 -2.58 -7.48
N THR A 150 -17.44 -2.80 -6.31
CA THR A 150 -18.71 -2.15 -5.97
C THR A 150 -18.49 -0.64 -5.78
N GLY A 151 -19.57 0.14 -5.83
CA GLY A 151 -19.50 1.60 -5.66
C GLY A 151 -18.79 2.04 -4.36
N MET A 152 -19.01 1.34 -3.23
CA MET A 152 -18.35 1.67 -1.96
C MET A 152 -16.86 1.30 -1.93
N GLU A 153 -16.49 0.14 -2.49
CA GLU A 153 -15.07 -0.29 -2.53
C GLU A 153 -14.24 0.66 -3.39
N PHE A 154 -14.83 1.28 -4.42
CA PHE A 154 -14.15 2.29 -5.22
C PHE A 154 -13.77 3.51 -4.38
N TYR A 155 -14.65 3.99 -3.49
CA TYR A 155 -14.31 5.10 -2.59
C TYR A 155 -13.21 4.73 -1.60
N GLN A 156 -13.24 3.52 -1.04
CA GLN A 156 -12.18 3.03 -0.15
C GLN A 156 -10.84 2.92 -0.89
N PHE A 157 -10.88 2.45 -2.14
CA PHE A 157 -9.71 2.39 -3.00
C PHE A 157 -9.12 3.78 -3.27
N LEU A 158 -9.95 4.77 -3.57
CA LEU A 158 -9.46 6.14 -3.79
C LEU A 158 -8.78 6.74 -2.54
N SER A 159 -9.21 6.36 -1.34
CA SER A 159 -8.54 6.77 -0.11
C SER A 159 -7.10 6.24 -0.02
N VAL A 160 -6.85 5.01 -0.49
CA VAL A 160 -5.49 4.45 -0.45
C VAL A 160 -4.57 4.98 -1.56
N THR A 161 -5.13 5.59 -2.62
CA THR A 161 -4.37 6.21 -3.72
C THR A 161 -4.09 7.70 -3.50
N PHE A 162 -4.54 8.28 -2.38
CA PHE A 162 -4.33 9.68 -2.07
C PHE A 162 -2.83 10.05 -2.06
N ASN A 163 -2.47 11.15 -2.74
CA ASN A 163 -1.09 11.62 -2.91
C ASN A 163 -0.09 10.60 -3.54
N LYS A 164 -0.60 9.55 -4.18
CA LYS A 164 0.22 8.54 -4.87
C LYS A 164 0.02 8.61 -6.38
N VAL A 165 0.99 8.07 -7.10
CA VAL A 165 0.81 7.74 -8.52
C VAL A 165 -0.10 6.55 -8.64
N LEU A 166 -1.16 6.71 -9.42
CA LEU A 166 -2.04 5.59 -9.77
C LEU A 166 -1.64 5.01 -11.12
N VAL A 167 -1.18 3.76 -11.10
CA VAL A 167 -0.73 3.03 -12.28
C VAL A 167 -1.79 2.02 -12.68
N PHE A 168 -2.20 2.06 -13.94
CA PHE A 168 -3.12 1.10 -14.53
C PHE A 168 -2.39 0.23 -15.55
N THR A 169 -2.43 -1.08 -15.35
CA THR A 169 -1.99 -2.07 -16.34
C THR A 169 -3.18 -2.73 -17.02
N LYS A 170 -2.90 -3.49 -18.09
CA LYS A 170 -3.91 -4.14 -18.93
C LYS A 170 -4.95 -3.15 -19.45
N VAL A 171 -4.50 -1.94 -19.77
CA VAL A 171 -5.32 -0.87 -20.31
C VAL A 171 -5.35 -0.97 -21.83
N SER A 172 -6.54 -0.87 -22.41
CA SER A 172 -6.69 -0.81 -23.87
C SER A 172 -6.55 0.63 -24.39
N SER A 173 -7.40 1.54 -23.90
CA SER A 173 -7.51 2.90 -24.43
C SER A 173 -7.41 4.05 -23.42
N GLY A 174 -7.34 3.73 -22.12
CA GLY A 174 -7.40 4.70 -21.02
C GLY A 174 -8.81 5.20 -20.68
N ARG A 175 -9.80 4.94 -21.55
CA ARG A 175 -11.15 5.51 -21.41
C ARG A 175 -11.86 5.10 -20.15
N SER A 176 -11.84 3.80 -19.82
CA SER A 176 -12.55 3.31 -18.65
C SER A 176 -11.97 3.83 -17.32
N PRO A 177 -10.64 3.79 -17.10
CA PRO A 177 -10.02 4.49 -15.97
C PRO A 177 -10.39 5.97 -15.89
N MET A 178 -10.38 6.69 -17.03
CA MET A 178 -10.66 8.14 -17.01
C MET A 178 -12.11 8.45 -16.67
N ILE A 179 -13.06 7.64 -17.15
CA ILE A 179 -14.48 7.80 -16.78
C ILE A 179 -14.67 7.56 -15.28
N ALA A 180 -14.02 6.53 -14.72
CA ALA A 180 -14.08 6.25 -13.28
C ALA A 180 -13.49 7.40 -12.46
N LEU A 181 -12.33 7.92 -12.86
CA LEU A 181 -11.71 9.05 -12.18
C LEU A 181 -12.54 10.33 -12.32
N LYS A 182 -13.20 10.59 -13.45
CA LYS A 182 -14.07 11.76 -13.64
C LYS A 182 -15.19 11.86 -12.59
N ILE A 183 -15.69 10.74 -12.09
CA ILE A 183 -16.78 10.70 -11.10
C ILE A 183 -16.30 10.50 -9.67
N ALA A 184 -14.99 10.34 -9.45
CA ALA A 184 -14.44 10.23 -8.10
C ALA A 184 -14.71 11.52 -7.30
N PRO A 185 -14.57 11.53 -5.97
CA PRO A 185 -14.57 12.78 -5.20
C PRO A 185 -13.17 13.42 -5.17
N ILE A 186 -12.12 12.60 -5.27
CA ILE A 186 -10.71 13.03 -5.23
C ILE A 186 -10.01 12.48 -6.48
N ARG A 187 -9.25 13.33 -7.18
CA ARG A 187 -8.48 12.95 -8.37
C ARG A 187 -7.02 12.71 -8.01
N PRO A 188 -6.36 11.68 -8.55
CA PRO A 188 -4.90 11.58 -8.48
C PRO A 188 -4.28 12.69 -9.34
N LYS A 189 -3.17 13.27 -8.86
CA LYS A 189 -2.43 14.30 -9.61
C LYS A 189 -1.69 13.73 -10.82
N LEU A 190 -1.29 12.45 -10.73
CA LEU A 190 -0.50 11.75 -11.72
C LEU A 190 -0.99 10.32 -11.87
N ILE A 191 -1.21 9.92 -13.12
CA ILE A 191 -1.49 8.53 -13.48
C ILE A 191 -0.44 8.02 -14.46
N VAL A 192 -0.21 6.71 -14.42
CA VAL A 192 0.60 6.01 -15.42
C VAL A 192 -0.26 4.94 -16.09
N LEU A 193 -0.31 4.95 -17.42
CA LEU A 193 -0.94 3.92 -18.22
C LEU A 193 0.15 3.02 -18.82
N HIS A 194 0.15 1.74 -18.43
CA HIS A 194 1.13 0.80 -18.93
C HIS A 194 0.73 0.27 -20.30
N ARG A 195 1.50 0.66 -21.33
CA ARG A 195 1.38 0.23 -22.74
C ARG A 195 -0.07 0.11 -23.26
N PRO A 196 -0.88 1.19 -23.21
CA PRO A 196 -2.17 1.18 -23.88
C PRO A 196 -1.98 0.99 -25.39
N ALA A 197 -2.89 0.24 -26.03
CA ALA A 197 -2.82 -0.02 -27.47
C ALA A 197 -3.00 1.28 -28.29
N LYS A 198 -3.81 2.20 -27.78
CA LYS A 198 -4.00 3.56 -28.30
C LYS A 198 -4.49 4.46 -27.18
N MET A 199 -4.33 5.77 -27.29
CA MET A 199 -5.03 6.68 -26.38
C MET A 199 -6.34 7.15 -27.01
N ASP A 200 -7.45 6.96 -26.30
CA ASP A 200 -8.75 7.47 -26.73
C ASP A 200 -8.80 9.01 -26.52
N PRO A 201 -9.20 9.81 -27.53
CA PRO A 201 -9.28 11.26 -27.42
C PRO A 201 -10.12 11.77 -26.24
N LEU A 202 -11.19 11.05 -25.88
CA LEU A 202 -12.03 11.41 -24.73
C LEU A 202 -11.25 11.26 -23.42
N SER A 203 -10.37 10.26 -23.32
CA SER A 203 -9.50 10.08 -22.14
C SER A 203 -8.57 11.27 -21.94
N ILE A 204 -7.94 11.72 -23.03
CA ILE A 204 -7.05 12.89 -23.03
C ILE A 204 -7.86 14.15 -22.65
N TYR A 205 -9.05 14.31 -23.23
CA TYR A 205 -9.93 15.43 -22.91
C TYR A 205 -10.32 15.46 -21.43
N ILE A 206 -10.75 14.33 -20.87
CA ILE A 206 -11.10 14.21 -19.44
C ILE A 206 -9.89 14.51 -18.57
N ALA A 207 -8.73 13.93 -18.88
CA ALA A 207 -7.52 14.14 -18.10
C ALA A 207 -7.12 15.63 -18.05
N ASN A 208 -7.18 16.34 -19.17
CA ASN A 208 -6.93 17.77 -19.23
C ASN A 208 -7.98 18.57 -18.41
N LYS A 209 -9.27 18.29 -18.62
CA LYS A 209 -10.37 18.98 -17.92
C LYS A 209 -10.31 18.81 -16.40
N GLU A 210 -9.87 17.64 -15.94
CA GLU A 210 -9.78 17.26 -14.52
C GLU A 210 -8.39 17.52 -13.90
N ASN A 211 -7.46 18.16 -14.64
CA ASN A 211 -6.07 18.43 -14.23
C ASN A 211 -5.31 17.17 -13.77
N ILE A 212 -5.48 16.06 -14.49
CA ILE A 212 -4.79 14.80 -14.26
C ILE A 212 -3.62 14.69 -15.24
N ASN A 213 -2.40 14.61 -14.71
CA ASN A 213 -1.21 14.38 -15.52
C ASN A 213 -1.13 12.91 -15.92
N VAL A 214 -0.82 12.65 -17.18
CA VAL A 214 -0.85 11.29 -17.76
C VAL A 214 0.50 10.95 -18.35
N VAL A 215 1.08 9.87 -17.88
CA VAL A 215 2.29 9.27 -18.44
C VAL A 215 1.95 7.91 -19.05
N VAL A 216 2.43 7.65 -20.24
CA VAL A 216 2.37 6.32 -20.86
C VAL A 216 3.69 5.62 -20.62
N SER A 217 3.67 4.52 -19.86
CA SER A 217 4.87 3.70 -19.66
C SER A 217 5.11 2.80 -20.86
N THR A 218 6.39 2.71 -21.27
CA THR A 218 6.84 1.83 -22.36
C THR A 218 7.49 0.53 -21.90
N LYS A 219 7.62 0.29 -20.57
CA LYS A 219 8.15 -0.95 -19.98
C LYS A 219 7.48 -2.18 -20.58
N ARG A 220 8.24 -3.22 -20.92
CA ARG A 220 7.72 -4.34 -21.72
C ARG A 220 6.71 -5.17 -20.96
N THR A 221 6.95 -5.39 -19.66
CA THR A 221 6.18 -6.24 -18.76
C THR A 221 5.71 -5.49 -17.51
N GLU A 222 4.73 -6.06 -16.80
CA GLU A 222 4.30 -5.54 -15.50
C GLU A 222 5.44 -5.65 -14.48
N ASP A 223 6.22 -6.73 -14.49
CA ASP A 223 7.35 -6.93 -13.57
C ASP A 223 8.44 -5.85 -13.70
N GLU A 224 8.74 -5.42 -14.92
CA GLU A 224 9.68 -4.31 -15.15
C GLU A 224 9.16 -2.99 -14.58
N LEU A 225 7.85 -2.74 -14.70
CA LEU A 225 7.17 -1.58 -14.14
C LEU A 225 7.18 -1.60 -12.61
N LEU A 226 6.85 -2.76 -12.01
CA LEU A 226 6.93 -2.98 -10.56
C LEU A 226 8.35 -2.72 -10.06
N SER A 227 9.36 -3.28 -10.74
CA SER A 227 10.76 -3.14 -10.35
C SER A 227 11.23 -1.69 -10.39
N GLY A 228 10.84 -0.93 -11.42
CA GLY A 228 11.15 0.50 -11.53
C GLY A 228 10.59 1.32 -10.37
N LEU A 229 9.31 1.11 -10.03
CA LEU A 229 8.65 1.83 -8.95
C LEU A 229 9.14 1.41 -7.55
N ARG A 230 9.43 0.12 -7.33
CA ARG A 230 10.07 -0.35 -6.10
C ARG A 230 11.46 0.25 -5.91
N GLY A 231 12.21 0.43 -7.01
CA GLY A 231 13.49 1.13 -6.98
C GLY A 231 13.39 2.55 -6.43
N LEU A 232 12.31 3.27 -6.73
CA LEU A 232 12.04 4.59 -6.15
C LEU A 232 11.73 4.53 -4.65
N ALA A 233 10.93 3.55 -4.21
CA ALA A 233 10.63 3.37 -2.80
C ALA A 233 11.91 3.14 -1.97
N LEU A 234 12.82 2.31 -2.45
CA LEU A 234 14.11 2.05 -1.80
C LEU A 234 15.00 3.29 -1.72
N ARG A 235 15.06 4.09 -2.79
CA ARG A 235 15.80 5.35 -2.80
C ARG A 235 15.22 6.36 -1.81
N SER A 236 13.89 6.48 -1.76
CA SER A 236 13.21 7.40 -0.83
C SER A 236 13.47 7.06 0.66
N ASN A 237 13.81 5.81 0.97
CA ASN A 237 14.17 5.37 2.32
C ASN A 237 15.64 5.63 2.70
N SER A 238 16.48 5.95 1.71
CA SER A 238 17.93 6.08 1.87
C SER A 238 18.40 7.54 1.92
N GLU A 239 17.53 8.48 1.57
CA GLU A 239 17.72 9.94 1.66
C GLU A 239 17.20 10.49 2.99
#